data_AF-A0AAE1W1Q7-F1
#
_entry.id   AF-A0AAE1W1Q7-F1
#
_cell.length_a   1.000
_cell.length_b   1.000
_cell.length_c   1.000
_cell.angle_alpha   90.00
_cell.angle_beta   90.00
_cell.angle_gamma   90.00
#
_symmetry.space_group_name_H-M   'P 1'
#
loop_
_entity.id
_entity.type
_entity.pdbx_description
1 polymer ?
#
loop_
_entity_poly.entity_id
_entity_poly.type
_entity_poly.pdbx_seq_one_letter_code
_entity_poly.pdbx_strand_id
1 'polypeptide(L)'
;MAGWSAENATNAYLRAMKMAKRAKEPDSAEFISALVAGNNARLIVVACADAADSTALALVAAAHQTGGRVVCIVSGANELQLSKETMSENADDIEFVIGNAENLVASEYNEADCVVVDCRIKNCERILKMAEGVGTKGVVLGYNAFQMGSWSCRGFDAHLLPIGDGLLVSRVAVKAENGRCGGGQGKIRSRWVVKVDKYTGEEHVFRVRINSQGN
;
A
#
# COMPACT_ATOMS: atom_id res chain seq x y z
N MET A 1 -3.36 -13.47 10.33
CA MET A 1 -2.60 -12.28 9.88
C MET A 1 -1.15 -12.54 10.23
N ALA A 2 -0.21 -12.29 9.32
CA ALA A 2 1.12 -11.93 9.77
C ALA A 2 0.98 -10.55 10.43
N GLY A 3 1.31 -10.42 11.72
CA GLY A 3 1.20 -9.14 12.42
C GLY A 3 2.13 -8.09 11.82
N TRP A 4 1.85 -6.81 12.09
CA TRP A 4 2.74 -5.71 11.69
C TRP A 4 4.18 -5.98 12.14
N SER A 5 5.13 -5.91 11.21
CA SER A 5 6.57 -6.06 11.46
C SER A 5 7.26 -4.70 11.41
N ALA A 6 7.61 -4.17 12.59
CA ALA A 6 8.36 -2.92 12.66
C ALA A 6 9.75 -3.05 12.02
N GLU A 7 10.37 -4.22 12.11
CA GLU A 7 11.67 -4.51 11.51
C GLU A 7 11.61 -4.46 9.98
N ASN A 8 10.62 -5.13 9.37
CA ASN A 8 10.45 -5.09 7.91
C ASN A 8 10.15 -3.67 7.43
N ALA A 9 9.31 -2.93 8.16
CA ALA A 9 9.02 -1.54 7.85
C ALA A 9 10.29 -0.68 7.86
N THR A 10 11.07 -0.73 8.94
CA THR A 10 12.31 0.04 9.08
C THR A 10 13.34 -0.35 8.02
N ASN A 11 13.56 -1.64 7.79
CA ASN A 11 14.56 -2.12 6.84
C ASN A 11 14.19 -1.81 5.39
N ALA A 12 12.89 -1.84 5.04
CA ALA A 12 12.42 -1.43 3.72
C ALA A 12 12.61 0.07 3.50
N TYR A 13 12.24 0.89 4.48
CA TYR A 13 12.43 2.35 4.43
C TYR A 13 13.89 2.73 4.22
N LEU A 14 14.80 2.17 5.02
CA LEU A 14 16.24 2.47 4.92
C LEU A 14 16.83 1.98 3.59
N ARG A 15 16.32 0.87 3.05
CA ARG A 15 16.75 0.36 1.74
C ARG A 15 16.23 1.24 0.62
N ALA A 16 14.96 1.66 0.66
CA ALA A 16 14.39 2.58 -0.31
C ALA A 16 15.16 3.90 -0.36
N MET A 17 15.52 4.48 0.80
CA MET A 17 16.36 5.69 0.86
C MET A 17 17.71 5.51 0.17
N LYS A 18 18.38 4.35 0.36
CA LYS A 18 19.66 4.05 -0.31
C LYS A 18 19.48 3.89 -1.82
N MET A 19 18.39 3.28 -2.26
CA MET A 19 18.09 3.03 -3.67
C MET A 19 17.71 4.30 -4.43
N ALA A 20 17.05 5.26 -3.77
CA ALA A 20 16.64 6.51 -4.39
C ALA A 20 17.82 7.37 -4.91
N LYS A 21 19.05 7.18 -4.38
CA LYS A 21 20.26 7.98 -4.72
C LYS A 21 20.00 9.51 -4.68
N ARG A 22 18.99 9.99 -3.92
CA ARG A 22 18.61 11.42 -3.82
C ARG A 22 19.30 12.09 -2.64
N ALA A 23 19.68 13.35 -2.81
CA ALA A 23 20.21 14.22 -1.75
C ALA A 23 19.12 15.01 -0.98
N LYS A 24 17.84 14.77 -1.29
CA LYS A 24 16.68 15.48 -0.74
C LYS A 24 15.97 14.62 0.31
N GLU A 25 15.25 15.27 1.22
CA GLU A 25 14.46 14.63 2.29
C GLU A 25 13.58 13.49 1.74
N PRO A 26 13.38 12.41 2.53
CA PRO A 26 12.55 11.27 2.16
C PRO A 26 11.10 11.71 1.88
N ASP A 27 10.49 11.12 0.87
CA ASP A 27 9.16 11.47 0.38
C ASP A 27 8.17 10.29 0.60
N SER A 28 7.04 10.32 -0.08
CA SER A 28 6.00 9.30 -0.06
C SER A 28 6.50 7.89 -0.40
N ALA A 29 7.48 7.74 -1.29
CA ALA A 29 7.96 6.44 -1.76
C ALA A 29 8.59 5.59 -0.63
N GLU A 30 9.46 6.19 0.20
CA GLU A 30 10.08 5.49 1.33
C GLU A 30 9.02 5.07 2.36
N PHE A 31 8.07 5.96 2.64
CA PHE A 31 6.98 5.67 3.58
C PHE A 31 6.07 4.54 3.07
N ILE A 32 5.77 4.53 1.77
CA ILE A 32 5.04 3.44 1.11
C ILE A 32 5.80 2.12 1.27
N SER A 33 7.11 2.09 1.05
CA SER A 33 7.91 0.87 1.23
C SER A 33 7.83 0.31 2.66
N ALA A 34 7.87 1.18 3.67
CA ALA A 34 7.70 0.80 5.07
C ALA A 34 6.31 0.21 5.34
N LEU A 35 5.25 0.84 4.82
CA LEU A 35 3.89 0.37 5.01
C LEU A 35 3.68 -1.01 4.38
N VAL A 36 4.19 -1.21 3.17
CA VAL A 36 4.02 -2.45 2.42
C VAL A 36 4.80 -3.59 3.09
N ALA A 37 6.08 -3.38 3.39
CA ALA A 37 6.92 -4.37 4.06
C ALA A 37 6.47 -4.66 5.49
N GLY A 38 6.02 -3.62 6.22
CA GLY A 38 5.52 -3.75 7.57
C GLY A 38 4.24 -4.58 7.66
N ASN A 39 3.42 -4.61 6.62
CA ASN A 39 2.27 -5.51 6.51
C ASN A 39 2.65 -6.91 5.98
N ASN A 40 3.93 -7.18 5.74
CA ASN A 40 4.45 -8.43 5.18
C ASN A 40 3.85 -8.79 3.81
N ALA A 41 3.53 -7.79 2.99
CA ALA A 41 2.98 -8.02 1.66
C ALA A 41 4.03 -8.71 0.76
N ARG A 42 3.64 -9.79 0.08
CA ARG A 42 4.53 -10.57 -0.80
C ARG A 42 4.14 -10.45 -2.25
N LEU A 43 2.86 -10.40 -2.58
CA LEU A 43 2.37 -9.99 -3.90
C LEU A 43 2.00 -8.51 -3.87
N ILE A 44 2.88 -7.67 -4.41
CA ILE A 44 2.73 -6.22 -4.43
C ILE A 44 2.45 -5.81 -5.86
N VAL A 45 1.31 -5.16 -6.09
CA VAL A 45 0.88 -4.71 -7.42
C VAL A 45 0.82 -3.20 -7.44
N VAL A 46 1.49 -2.56 -8.39
CA VAL A 46 1.43 -1.12 -8.60
C VAL A 46 0.79 -0.80 -9.95
N ALA A 47 -0.20 0.10 -9.94
CA ALA A 47 -0.80 0.65 -11.14
C ALA A 47 -0.23 2.06 -11.39
N CYS A 48 0.54 2.21 -12.46
CA CYS A 48 1.20 3.47 -12.80
C CYS A 48 0.37 4.29 -13.79
N ALA A 49 0.37 5.62 -13.61
CA ALA A 49 -0.31 6.53 -14.54
C ALA A 49 0.45 6.70 -15.86
N ASP A 50 1.77 6.52 -15.80
CA ASP A 50 2.73 6.63 -16.90
C ASP A 50 3.86 5.61 -16.65
N ALA A 51 5.09 5.92 -17.01
CA ALA A 51 6.26 5.15 -16.62
C ALA A 51 6.39 4.99 -15.09
N ALA A 52 6.93 3.84 -14.68
CA ALA A 52 7.21 3.53 -13.29
C ALA A 52 8.24 4.49 -12.68
N ASP A 53 7.91 4.98 -11.49
CA ASP A 53 8.64 6.03 -10.80
C ASP A 53 9.39 5.51 -9.57
N SER A 54 9.91 6.43 -8.74
CA SER A 54 10.61 6.08 -7.50
C SER A 54 9.76 5.25 -6.52
N THR A 55 8.42 5.30 -6.62
CA THR A 55 7.53 4.47 -5.80
C THR A 55 7.66 3.01 -6.19
N ALA A 56 7.65 2.69 -7.49
CA ALA A 56 7.86 1.32 -7.96
C ALA A 56 9.22 0.77 -7.49
N LEU A 57 10.27 1.60 -7.55
CA LEU A 57 11.59 1.25 -7.03
C LEU A 57 11.58 1.03 -5.50
N ALA A 58 10.84 1.85 -4.74
CA ALA A 58 10.72 1.67 -3.30
C ALA A 58 9.93 0.40 -2.94
N LEU A 59 8.98 -0.02 -3.78
CA LEU A 59 8.28 -1.30 -3.62
C LEU A 59 9.20 -2.50 -3.83
N VAL A 60 10.21 -2.40 -4.69
CA VAL A 60 11.27 -3.43 -4.80
C VAL A 60 12.00 -3.59 -3.47
N ALA A 61 12.30 -2.48 -2.77
CA ALA A 61 12.89 -2.55 -1.43
C ALA A 61 11.97 -3.28 -0.43
N ALA A 62 10.66 -3.06 -0.52
CA ALA A 62 9.68 -3.76 0.32
C ALA A 62 9.60 -5.26 0.00
N ALA A 63 9.50 -5.62 -1.28
CA ALA A 63 9.45 -7.00 -1.76
C ALA A 63 10.69 -7.79 -1.32
N HIS A 64 11.87 -7.17 -1.40
CA HIS A 64 13.11 -7.79 -0.92
C HIS A 64 13.07 -8.11 0.58
N GLN A 65 12.41 -7.29 1.40
CA GLN A 65 12.32 -7.59 2.84
C GLN A 65 11.29 -8.67 3.18
N THR A 66 10.28 -8.85 2.35
CA THR A 66 9.22 -9.82 2.61
C THR A 66 9.40 -11.13 1.84
N GLY A 67 10.44 -11.23 1.00
CA GLY A 67 10.61 -12.35 0.06
C GLY A 67 9.42 -12.42 -0.92
N GLY A 68 8.98 -11.25 -1.37
CA GLY A 68 7.89 -11.03 -2.31
C GLY A 68 8.37 -10.65 -3.71
N ARG A 69 7.42 -10.24 -4.54
CA ARG A 69 7.65 -9.70 -5.89
C ARG A 69 6.78 -8.47 -6.15
N VAL A 70 7.23 -7.64 -7.08
CA VAL A 70 6.50 -6.44 -7.52
C VAL A 70 6.01 -6.66 -8.94
N VAL A 71 4.71 -6.43 -9.16
CA VAL A 71 4.11 -6.35 -10.49
C VAL A 71 3.77 -4.88 -10.77
N CYS A 72 4.26 -4.36 -11.89
CA CYS A 72 3.99 -3.00 -12.33
C CYS A 72 3.11 -3.00 -13.58
N ILE A 73 1.89 -2.48 -13.44
CA ILE A 73 0.94 -2.34 -14.53
C ILE A 73 1.12 -0.96 -15.17
N VAL A 74 1.45 -0.95 -16.46
CA VAL A 74 1.60 0.26 -17.29
C VAL A 74 0.60 0.24 -18.45
N SER A 75 0.24 1.42 -18.96
CA SER A 75 -0.77 1.58 -20.02
C SER A 75 -0.33 1.07 -21.40
N GLY A 76 0.97 1.08 -21.69
CA GLY A 76 1.48 0.85 -23.03
C GLY A 76 2.96 0.48 -23.10
N ALA A 77 3.41 0.19 -24.32
CA ALA A 77 4.79 -0.22 -24.60
C ALA A 77 5.79 0.94 -24.45
N ASN A 78 5.35 2.18 -24.69
CA ASN A 78 6.21 3.36 -24.54
C ASN A 78 6.54 3.58 -23.06
N GLU A 79 5.53 3.53 -22.20
CA GLU A 79 5.65 3.66 -20.75
C GLU A 79 6.50 2.53 -20.17
N LEU A 80 6.36 1.31 -20.70
CA LEU A 80 7.22 0.18 -20.36
C LEU A 80 8.69 0.45 -20.70
N GLN A 81 8.97 0.95 -21.91
CA GLN A 81 10.34 1.25 -22.33
C GLN A 81 10.96 2.33 -21.42
N LEU A 82 10.24 3.43 -21.20
CA LEU A 82 10.68 4.51 -20.30
C LEU A 82 10.91 4.02 -18.86
N SER A 83 10.07 3.10 -18.37
CA SER A 83 10.23 2.49 -17.05
C SER A 83 11.54 1.72 -16.94
N LYS A 84 11.86 0.90 -17.95
CA LYS A 84 13.10 0.12 -17.99
C LYS A 84 14.34 0.99 -18.10
N GLU A 85 14.28 2.04 -18.92
CA GLU A 85 15.39 3.00 -19.08
C GLU A 85 15.66 3.76 -17.77
N THR A 86 14.61 4.17 -17.05
CA THR A 86 14.71 4.91 -15.79
C THR A 86 15.24 4.05 -14.65
N MET A 87 14.90 2.76 -14.64
CA MET A 87 15.25 1.87 -13.53
C MET A 87 16.48 0.99 -13.76
N SER A 88 16.98 0.89 -14.99
CA SER A 88 18.18 0.19 -15.52
C SER A 88 18.79 -0.94 -14.67
N GLU A 89 19.27 -0.67 -13.45
CA GLU A 89 19.84 -1.66 -12.50
C GLU A 89 18.79 -2.51 -11.76
N ASN A 90 17.55 -2.03 -11.58
CA ASN A 90 16.49 -2.67 -10.77
C ASN A 90 15.25 -3.04 -11.60
N ALA A 91 15.32 -2.88 -12.93
CA ALA A 91 14.19 -3.20 -13.81
C ALA A 91 13.85 -4.70 -13.79
N ASP A 92 14.86 -5.57 -13.59
CA ASP A 92 14.69 -7.02 -13.54
C ASP A 92 13.98 -7.49 -12.25
N ASP A 93 13.95 -6.65 -11.20
CA ASP A 93 13.24 -6.94 -9.94
C ASP A 93 11.74 -6.61 -10.03
N ILE A 94 11.28 -6.08 -11.17
CA ILE A 94 9.89 -5.67 -11.40
C ILE A 94 9.31 -6.46 -12.58
N GLU A 95 8.20 -7.14 -12.36
CA GLU A 95 7.41 -7.78 -13.40
C GLU A 95 6.48 -6.76 -14.05
N PHE A 96 6.83 -6.31 -15.25
CA PHE A 96 5.98 -5.36 -15.96
C PHE A 96 4.88 -6.03 -16.77
N VAL A 97 3.68 -5.45 -16.70
CA VAL A 97 2.51 -5.90 -17.44
C VAL A 97 1.87 -4.71 -18.14
N ILE A 98 1.62 -4.84 -19.44
CA ILE A 98 0.91 -3.83 -20.21
C ILE A 98 -0.58 -4.16 -20.17
N GLY A 99 -1.41 -3.22 -19.73
CA GLY A 99 -2.85 -3.42 -19.81
C GLY A 99 -3.68 -2.40 -19.02
N ASN A 100 -4.97 -2.69 -18.93
CA ASN A 100 -5.90 -1.89 -18.16
C ASN A 100 -5.81 -2.28 -16.67
N ALA A 101 -5.33 -1.37 -15.83
CA ALA A 101 -5.14 -1.60 -14.41
C ALA A 101 -6.42 -1.99 -13.67
N GLU A 102 -7.58 -1.41 -14.03
CA GLU A 102 -8.86 -1.76 -13.39
C GLU A 102 -9.21 -3.24 -13.62
N ASN A 103 -9.08 -3.70 -14.86
CA ASN A 103 -9.39 -5.09 -15.22
C ASN A 103 -8.38 -6.05 -14.58
N LEU A 104 -7.08 -5.77 -14.71
CA LEU A 104 -6.02 -6.64 -14.21
C LEU A 104 -6.05 -6.80 -12.68
N VAL A 105 -6.32 -5.71 -11.95
CA VAL A 105 -6.50 -5.76 -10.49
C VAL A 105 -7.72 -6.61 -10.11
N ALA A 106 -8.83 -6.47 -10.85
CA ALA A 106 -10.06 -7.22 -10.58
C ALA A 106 -9.98 -8.72 -10.97
N SER A 107 -9.18 -9.07 -11.97
CA SER A 107 -9.04 -10.45 -12.46
C SER A 107 -7.75 -11.11 -11.98
N GLU A 108 -6.63 -10.84 -12.64
CA GLU A 108 -5.37 -11.59 -12.50
C GLU A 108 -4.66 -11.35 -11.17
N TYR A 109 -4.91 -10.20 -10.56
CA TYR A 109 -4.27 -9.78 -9.32
C TYR A 109 -5.22 -9.65 -8.14
N ASN A 110 -6.34 -10.38 -8.17
CA ASN A 110 -7.35 -10.37 -7.11
C ASN A 110 -6.93 -11.05 -5.79
N GLU A 111 -5.72 -11.63 -5.75
CA GLU A 111 -5.09 -12.21 -4.56
C GLU A 111 -3.89 -11.37 -4.07
N ALA A 112 -3.70 -10.15 -4.59
CA ALA A 112 -2.60 -9.29 -4.16
C ALA A 112 -2.69 -8.96 -2.66
N ASP A 113 -1.55 -9.06 -1.96
CA ASP A 113 -1.42 -8.66 -0.56
C ASP A 113 -1.39 -7.13 -0.41
N CYS A 114 -0.94 -6.44 -1.46
CA CYS A 114 -0.94 -4.99 -1.52
C CYS A 114 -1.18 -4.51 -2.94
N VAL A 115 -2.07 -3.51 -3.06
CA VAL A 115 -2.26 -2.76 -4.30
C VAL A 115 -1.91 -1.31 -4.05
N VAL A 116 -1.03 -0.76 -4.88
CA VAL A 116 -0.58 0.63 -4.86
C VAL A 116 -1.01 1.30 -6.15
N VAL A 117 -1.66 2.45 -6.07
CA VAL A 117 -2.20 3.16 -7.24
C VAL A 117 -1.60 4.55 -7.32
N ASP A 118 -1.05 4.90 -8.46
CA ASP A 118 -0.73 6.29 -8.78
C ASP A 118 -2.02 7.03 -9.10
N CYS A 119 -2.47 7.93 -8.22
CA CYS A 119 -3.74 8.61 -8.36
C CYS A 119 -3.80 9.61 -9.53
N ARG A 120 -2.70 9.79 -10.28
CA ARG A 120 -2.70 10.46 -11.59
C ARG A 120 -3.35 9.60 -12.69
N ILE A 121 -3.49 8.30 -12.47
CA ILE A 121 -4.06 7.37 -13.46
C ILE A 121 -5.53 7.68 -13.69
N LYS A 122 -5.96 7.54 -14.95
CA LYS A 122 -7.40 7.58 -15.29
C LYS A 122 -8.13 6.47 -14.54
N ASN A 123 -9.36 6.75 -14.10
CA ASN A 123 -10.19 5.81 -13.35
C ASN A 123 -9.59 5.32 -12.02
N CYS A 124 -8.67 6.07 -11.41
CA CYS A 124 -8.10 5.74 -10.10
C CYS A 124 -9.18 5.34 -9.06
N GLU A 125 -10.35 5.99 -9.09
CA GLU A 125 -11.50 5.65 -8.24
C GLU A 125 -11.89 4.19 -8.29
N ARG A 126 -12.03 3.71 -9.52
CA ARG A 126 -12.52 2.37 -9.80
C ARG A 126 -11.45 1.36 -9.44
N ILE A 127 -10.19 1.66 -9.76
CA ILE A 127 -9.04 0.81 -9.41
C ILE A 127 -8.94 0.64 -7.89
N LEU A 128 -9.00 1.72 -7.12
CA LEU A 128 -8.96 1.67 -5.65
C LEU A 128 -10.13 0.87 -5.06
N LYS A 129 -11.34 1.06 -5.58
CA LYS A 129 -12.52 0.28 -5.14
C LYS A 129 -12.42 -1.20 -5.48
N MET A 130 -11.90 -1.53 -6.67
CA MET A 130 -11.66 -2.93 -7.03
C MET A 130 -10.61 -3.54 -6.10
N ALA A 131 -9.52 -2.81 -5.83
CA ALA A 131 -8.47 -3.24 -4.91
C ALA A 131 -8.97 -3.47 -3.47
N GLU A 132 -9.97 -2.73 -3.00
CA GLU A 132 -10.58 -2.96 -1.68
C GLU A 132 -11.43 -4.24 -1.65
N GLY A 133 -12.05 -4.59 -2.78
CA GLY A 133 -12.77 -5.85 -2.95
C GLY A 133 -11.89 -7.08 -3.20
N VAL A 134 -10.58 -6.86 -3.38
CA VAL A 134 -9.57 -7.85 -3.73
C VAL A 134 -8.92 -8.41 -2.46
N GLY A 135 -9.04 -9.73 -2.27
CA GLY A 135 -8.48 -10.46 -1.13
C GLY A 135 -9.18 -10.17 0.21
N THR A 136 -8.88 -11.00 1.22
CA THR A 136 -9.40 -10.82 2.60
C THR A 136 -8.41 -10.09 3.51
N LYS A 137 -7.21 -9.75 3.01
CA LYS A 137 -6.04 -9.37 3.83
C LYS A 137 -5.11 -8.36 3.13
N GLY A 138 -5.66 -7.43 2.34
CA GLY A 138 -4.88 -6.47 1.56
C GLY A 138 -4.70 -5.10 2.21
N VAL A 139 -3.55 -4.45 1.97
CA VAL A 139 -3.42 -2.98 2.14
C VAL A 139 -3.53 -2.30 0.78
N VAL A 140 -4.40 -1.30 0.68
CA VAL A 140 -4.58 -0.52 -0.56
C VAL A 140 -4.03 0.88 -0.32
N LEU A 141 -3.11 1.30 -1.18
CA LEU A 141 -2.45 2.60 -1.11
C LEU A 141 -2.72 3.39 -2.39
N GLY A 142 -2.93 4.70 -2.26
CA GLY A 142 -3.05 5.62 -3.39
C GLY A 142 -2.13 6.82 -3.20
N TYR A 143 -1.09 6.97 -4.00
CA TYR A 143 -0.17 8.11 -3.90
C TYR A 143 -0.52 9.17 -4.95
N ASN A 144 -0.13 10.44 -4.72
CA ASN A 144 -0.58 11.60 -5.50
C ASN A 144 -2.10 11.86 -5.39
N ALA A 145 -2.72 11.47 -4.27
CA ALA A 145 -4.17 11.49 -4.10
C ALA A 145 -4.79 12.90 -4.15
N PHE A 146 -4.03 13.97 -3.90
CA PHE A 146 -4.55 15.34 -4.06
C PHE A 146 -4.76 15.72 -5.53
N GLN A 147 -4.14 15.02 -6.47
CA GLN A 147 -4.34 15.24 -7.90
C GLN A 147 -5.65 14.60 -8.43
N MET A 148 -6.33 13.82 -7.59
CA MET A 148 -7.56 13.10 -7.94
C MET A 148 -8.81 14.00 -8.03
N GLY A 149 -8.66 15.32 -7.89
CA GLY A 149 -9.74 16.29 -8.05
C GLY A 149 -10.82 16.15 -6.97
N SER A 150 -12.10 16.16 -7.38
CA SER A 150 -13.28 16.06 -6.50
C SER A 150 -13.50 14.64 -5.95
N TRP A 151 -12.44 13.93 -5.59
CA TRP A 151 -12.55 12.65 -4.89
C TRP A 151 -13.34 12.84 -3.60
N SER A 152 -14.43 12.10 -3.46
CA SER A 152 -15.09 11.97 -2.17
C SER A 152 -14.71 10.62 -1.60
N CYS A 153 -14.07 10.58 -0.43
CA CYS A 153 -13.86 9.35 0.34
C CYS A 153 -15.19 8.70 0.81
N ARG A 154 -16.35 9.11 0.27
CA ARG A 154 -17.65 8.60 0.64
C ARG A 154 -17.74 7.14 0.18
N GLY A 155 -17.71 6.24 1.16
CA GLY A 155 -17.82 4.80 0.95
C GLY A 155 -16.49 4.09 0.70
N PHE A 156 -15.35 4.76 0.88
CA PHE A 156 -14.02 4.15 0.86
C PHE A 156 -13.41 4.31 2.27
N ASP A 157 -13.23 3.22 3.02
CA ASP A 157 -12.70 3.28 4.39
C ASP A 157 -11.18 3.52 4.32
N ALA A 158 -10.80 4.78 4.16
CA ALA A 158 -9.43 5.18 3.95
C ALA A 158 -9.07 6.48 4.67
N HIS A 159 -7.80 6.60 4.99
CA HIS A 159 -7.19 7.78 5.55
C HIS A 159 -6.35 8.48 4.50
N LEU A 160 -6.62 9.77 4.27
CA LEU A 160 -5.79 10.62 3.42
C LEU A 160 -4.76 11.34 4.29
N LEU A 161 -3.49 11.05 4.06
CA LEU A 161 -2.34 11.60 4.79
C LEU A 161 -1.66 12.69 3.94
N PRO A 162 -1.24 13.81 4.54
CA PRO A 162 -0.52 14.88 3.85
C PRO A 162 0.97 14.53 3.69
N ILE A 163 1.26 13.42 3.01
CA ILE A 163 2.62 12.95 2.69
C ILE A 163 2.78 13.02 1.17
N GLY A 164 3.83 13.69 0.70
CA GLY A 164 4.00 14.04 -0.71
C GLY A 164 2.78 14.79 -1.25
N ASP A 165 2.34 14.45 -2.46
CA ASP A 165 1.11 14.96 -3.08
C ASP A 165 -0.17 14.24 -2.61
N GLY A 166 -0.15 13.75 -1.37
CA GLY A 166 -1.26 13.06 -0.72
C GLY A 166 -1.15 11.55 -0.84
N LEU A 167 -1.27 10.87 0.31
CA LEU A 167 -1.21 9.41 0.41
C LEU A 167 -2.51 8.88 1.03
N LEU A 168 -3.29 8.18 0.24
CA LEU A 168 -4.46 7.44 0.66
C LEU A 168 -4.05 6.06 1.19
N VAL A 169 -4.54 5.70 2.37
CA VAL A 169 -4.27 4.40 3.01
C VAL A 169 -5.59 3.77 3.40
N SER A 170 -5.91 2.62 2.82
CA SER A 170 -7.05 1.80 3.19
C SER A 170 -6.58 0.41 3.62
N ARG A 171 -7.28 -0.16 4.61
CA ARG A 171 -7.08 -1.54 5.02
C ARG A 171 -8.32 -2.32 4.69
N VAL A 172 -8.17 -3.40 3.93
CA VAL A 172 -9.28 -4.31 3.65
C VAL A 172 -9.62 -5.03 4.95
N ALA A 173 -10.73 -4.63 5.58
CA ALA A 173 -11.26 -5.31 6.74
C ALA A 173 -11.91 -6.62 6.28
N VAL A 174 -11.62 -7.71 7.00
CA VAL A 174 -12.40 -8.96 6.85
C VAL A 174 -13.85 -8.61 7.18
N LYS A 175 -14.72 -8.55 6.17
CA LYS A 175 -16.16 -8.65 6.39
C LYS A 175 -16.37 -10.02 7.01
N ALA A 176 -16.62 -10.06 8.32
CA ALA A 176 -17.18 -11.24 8.95
C ALA A 176 -18.40 -11.63 8.11
N GLU A 177 -18.44 -12.88 7.66
CA GLU A 177 -19.56 -13.39 6.88
C GLU A 177 -20.86 -12.98 7.54
N ASN A 178 -21.80 -12.48 6.73
CA ASN A 178 -23.16 -12.15 7.15
C ASN A 178 -23.87 -13.44 7.61
N GLY A 179 -23.56 -13.89 8.82
CA GLY A 179 -24.44 -14.72 9.62
C GLY A 179 -25.63 -13.86 10.01
N ARG A 180 -26.75 -14.04 9.32
CA ARG A 180 -28.06 -13.59 9.81
C ARG A 180 -28.29 -14.23 11.18
N CYS A 181 -27.96 -13.53 12.26
CA CYS A 181 -28.39 -13.83 13.62
C CYS A 181 -28.53 -12.50 14.35
N GLY A 182 -29.74 -12.21 14.81
CA GLY A 182 -30.08 -10.94 15.44
C GLY A 182 -29.35 -10.69 16.77
N GLY A 183 -29.42 -9.42 17.20
CA GLY A 183 -29.37 -9.02 18.62
C GLY A 183 -28.16 -9.51 19.42
N GLY A 184 -27.04 -8.81 19.31
CA GLY A 184 -25.93 -8.97 20.25
C GLY A 184 -24.75 -8.08 19.92
N GLN A 185 -24.77 -6.82 20.38
CA GLN A 185 -23.57 -5.97 20.40
C GLN A 185 -22.52 -6.61 21.32
N GLY A 186 -21.65 -7.46 20.77
CA GLY A 186 -20.39 -7.81 21.43
C GLY A 186 -19.61 -6.52 21.66
N LYS A 187 -19.37 -6.16 22.92
CA LYS A 187 -18.62 -4.94 23.29
C LYS A 187 -17.21 -5.02 22.70
N ILE A 188 -16.98 -4.36 21.56
CA ILE A 188 -15.64 -4.11 21.03
C ILE A 188 -14.88 -3.31 22.10
N ARG A 189 -14.00 -3.97 22.84
CA ARG A 189 -13.17 -3.31 23.86
C ARG A 189 -12.03 -2.59 23.15
N SER A 190 -11.90 -1.29 23.39
CA SER A 190 -10.75 -0.51 22.95
C SER A 190 -9.79 -0.33 24.13
N ARG A 191 -8.47 -0.35 23.86
CA ARG A 191 -7.44 -0.01 24.85
C ARG A 191 -6.57 1.12 24.32
N TRP A 192 -6.14 1.98 25.24
CA TRP A 192 -5.06 2.91 24.96
C TRP A 192 -3.73 2.16 25.07
N VAL A 193 -2.84 2.43 24.13
CA VAL A 193 -1.46 1.96 24.14
C VAL A 193 -0.58 3.19 24.06
N VAL A 194 0.36 3.29 25.00
CA VAL A 194 1.38 4.33 25.04
C VAL A 194 2.70 3.66 24.71
N LYS A 195 3.42 4.19 23.75
CA LYS A 195 4.77 3.75 23.39
C LYS A 195 5.70 4.94 23.46
N VAL A 196 6.73 4.85 24.30
CA VAL A 196 7.75 5.88 24.43
C VAL A 196 8.95 5.48 23.57
N ASP A 197 9.38 6.38 22.70
CA ASP A 197 10.61 6.20 21.94
C ASP A 197 11.83 6.29 22.87
N LYS A 198 12.73 5.30 22.79
CA LYS A 198 13.86 5.18 23.72
C LYS A 198 14.97 6.19 23.47
N TYR A 199 15.03 6.79 22.28
CA TYR A 199 16.10 7.68 21.85
C TYR A 199 15.66 9.14 21.83
N THR A 200 14.41 9.43 21.46
CA THR A 200 13.86 10.79 21.44
C THR A 200 13.09 11.13 22.72
N GLY A 201 12.59 10.13 23.45
CA GLY A 201 11.71 10.34 24.60
C GLY A 201 10.28 10.73 24.22
N GLU A 202 9.93 10.72 22.93
CA GLU A 202 8.59 11.07 22.46
C GLU A 202 7.55 10.00 22.86
N GLU A 203 6.37 10.45 23.29
CA GLU A 203 5.26 9.58 23.64
C GLU A 203 4.27 9.44 22.48
N HIS A 204 4.12 8.23 21.96
CA HIS A 204 3.11 7.91 20.95
C HIS A 204 1.92 7.21 21.61
N VAL A 205 0.75 7.85 21.55
CA VAL A 205 -0.50 7.34 22.13
C VAL A 205 -1.45 6.92 21.02
N PHE A 206 -1.87 5.66 21.02
CA PHE A 206 -2.80 5.13 20.03
C PHE A 206 -3.89 4.29 20.67
N ARG A 207 -5.10 4.37 20.10
CA ARG A 207 -6.28 3.63 20.56
C ARG A 207 -6.49 2.42 19.66
N VAL A 208 -6.34 1.23 20.24
CA VAL A 208 -6.44 -0.04 19.50
C VAL A 208 -7.77 -0.73 19.82
N ARG A 209 -8.44 -1.29 18.81
CA ARG A 209 -9.63 -2.14 18.99
C ARG A 209 -9.18 -3.58 19.20
N ILE A 210 -9.72 -4.26 20.21
CA ILE A 210 -9.46 -5.68 20.48
C ILE A 210 -10.73 -6.45 20.16
N ASN A 211 -10.63 -7.38 19.21
CA ASN A 211 -11.64 -8.40 19.03
C ASN A 211 -11.39 -9.49 20.07
N SER A 212 -12.27 -9.59 21.06
CA SER A 212 -12.30 -10.74 21.96
C SER A 212 -12.77 -11.96 21.17
N GLN A 213 -11.84 -12.74 20.63
CA GLN A 213 -12.14 -14.13 20.32
C GLN A 213 -12.17 -14.87 21.66
N GLY A 214 -13.34 -15.44 21.97
CA GLY A 214 -13.53 -16.23 23.19
C GLY A 214 -12.63 -17.47 23.17
N ASN A 215 -12.06 -17.79 24.33
CA ASN A 215 -11.62 -19.15 24.66
C ASN A 215 -12.79 -20.12 24.56
#